data_AF-A0A934MBX7-F1
#
_entry.id   AF-A0A934MBX7-F1
#
_cell.length_a   1.000
_cell.length_b   1.000
_cell.length_c   1.000
_cell.angle_alpha   90.00
_cell.angle_beta   90.00
_cell.angle_gamma   90.00
#
_symmetry.space_group_name_H-M   'P 1'
#
loop_
_entity.id
_entity.type
_entity.pdbx_description
1 polymer ?
#
loop_
_entity_poly.entity_id
_entity_poly.type
_entity_poly.pdbx_seq_one_letter_code
_entity_poly.pdbx_strand_id
1 'polypeptide(L)'
;MQVGGGAKRYQSLLGGHTDTAMFATQELVQFKESGLKPVIMLTEERVPELPDVPTAKELGIDVVVPSQRIWLAPKGAPEDRLELLRDAFRQAMAQEEVAQQLRDFGLNPTFVEPDVVKAQLEEALAETLPLVPAARQAVQ
;
A
#
# COMPACT_ATOMS: atom_id res chain seq x y z
N MET A 1 -16.43 10.59 7.69
CA MET A 1 -15.04 10.86 7.30
C MET A 1 -14.14 9.78 7.91
N GLN A 2 -13.31 9.09 7.14
CA GLN A 2 -12.36 8.12 7.71
C GLN A 2 -11.31 8.85 8.54
N VAL A 3 -11.14 8.47 9.81
CA VAL A 3 -10.17 9.10 10.71
C VAL A 3 -9.43 8.04 11.55
N GLY A 4 -8.11 8.18 11.66
CA GLY A 4 -7.25 7.27 12.42
C GLY A 4 -6.80 6.02 11.66
N GLY A 5 -6.01 5.17 12.32
CA GLY A 5 -5.48 3.93 11.74
C GLY A 5 -6.55 2.87 11.45
N GLY A 6 -6.14 1.76 10.80
CA GLY A 6 -7.01 0.66 10.40
C GLY A 6 -7.97 0.18 11.49
N ALA A 7 -7.46 -0.12 12.69
CA ALA A 7 -8.29 -0.58 13.82
C ALA A 7 -9.44 0.38 14.18
N LYS A 8 -9.21 1.70 14.16
CA LYS A 8 -10.26 2.69 14.46
C LYS A 8 -11.30 2.75 13.35
N ARG A 9 -10.87 2.67 12.09
CA ARG A 9 -11.78 2.62 10.93
C ARG A 9 -12.63 1.35 10.95
N TYR A 10 -12.03 0.22 11.33
CA TYR A 10 -12.73 -1.05 11.48
C TYR A 10 -13.84 -0.98 12.54
N GLN A 11 -13.53 -0.46 13.73
CA GLN A 11 -14.53 -0.25 14.78
C GLN A 11 -15.63 0.75 14.37
N SER A 12 -15.26 1.80 13.64
CA SER A 12 -16.22 2.80 13.12
C SER A 12 -17.25 2.18 12.17
N LEU A 13 -16.84 1.24 11.31
CA LEU A 13 -17.76 0.50 10.46
C LEU A 13 -18.68 -0.42 11.28
N LEU A 14 -18.12 -1.22 12.19
CA LEU A 14 -18.91 -2.16 13.00
C LEU A 14 -19.91 -1.45 13.92
N GLY A 15 -19.56 -0.26 14.42
CA GLY A 15 -20.43 0.58 15.23
C GLY A 15 -21.45 1.40 14.44
N GLY A 16 -21.45 1.33 13.09
CA GLY A 16 -22.35 2.11 12.24
C GLY A 16 -22.06 3.62 12.21
N HIS A 17 -20.86 4.05 12.60
CA HIS A 17 -20.46 5.46 12.59
C HIS A 17 -19.98 5.93 11.21
N THR A 18 -19.65 5.01 10.33
CA THR A 18 -19.27 5.25 8.94
C THR A 18 -19.82 4.13 8.06
N ASP A 19 -20.24 4.44 6.83
CA ASP A 19 -20.74 3.44 5.88
C ASP A 19 -19.61 2.76 5.10
N THR A 20 -18.50 3.48 4.88
CA THR A 20 -17.37 3.00 4.08
C THR A 20 -16.03 3.36 4.72
N ALA A 21 -15.06 2.46 4.59
CA ALA A 21 -13.67 2.75 4.90
C ALA A 21 -12.70 2.03 3.94
N MET A 22 -11.49 2.56 3.81
CA MET A 22 -10.39 1.95 3.05
C MET A 22 -9.46 1.24 4.02
N PHE A 23 -8.92 0.11 3.60
CA PHE A 23 -8.01 -0.71 4.39
C PHE A 23 -6.89 -1.23 3.52
N ALA A 24 -5.79 -1.65 4.13
CA ALA A 24 -4.80 -2.44 3.41
C ALA A 24 -5.42 -3.80 3.02
N THR A 25 -4.98 -4.36 1.90
CA THR A 25 -5.46 -5.66 1.40
C THR A 25 -5.43 -6.75 2.48
N GLN A 26 -4.36 -6.82 3.25
CA GLN A 26 -4.19 -7.83 4.30
C GLN A 26 -5.19 -7.68 5.44
N GLU A 27 -5.54 -6.45 5.81
CA GLU A 27 -6.58 -6.19 6.80
C GLU A 27 -7.93 -6.71 6.27
N LEU A 28 -8.27 -6.45 5.00
CA LEU A 28 -9.51 -6.94 4.40
C LEU A 28 -9.58 -8.47 4.34
N VAL A 29 -8.46 -9.14 4.05
CA VAL A 29 -8.39 -10.61 4.08
C VAL A 29 -8.67 -11.14 5.49
N GLN A 30 -8.14 -10.49 6.53
CA GLN A 30 -8.40 -10.83 7.92
C GLN A 30 -9.85 -10.52 8.35
N PHE A 31 -10.48 -9.51 7.73
CA PHE A 31 -11.83 -9.08 8.04
C PHE A 31 -12.92 -9.84 7.28
N LYS A 32 -12.62 -10.85 6.46
CA LYS A 32 -13.63 -11.60 5.69
C LYS A 32 -14.80 -12.10 6.53
N GLU A 33 -14.54 -12.57 7.75
CA GLU A 33 -15.55 -13.11 8.67
C GLU A 33 -16.23 -12.04 9.54
N SER A 34 -15.86 -10.76 9.37
CA SER A 34 -16.39 -9.66 10.20
C SER A 34 -17.77 -9.15 9.78
N GLY A 35 -18.32 -9.67 8.67
CA GLY A 35 -19.54 -9.15 8.05
C GLY A 35 -19.33 -7.85 7.25
N LEU A 36 -18.10 -7.35 7.16
CA LEU A 36 -17.74 -6.28 6.23
C LEU A 36 -17.69 -6.83 4.80
N LYS A 37 -18.19 -6.04 3.85
CA LYS A 37 -18.18 -6.38 2.43
C LYS A 37 -17.14 -5.53 1.69
N PRO A 38 -16.02 -6.11 1.24
CA PRO A 38 -15.14 -5.42 0.30
C PRO A 38 -15.90 -5.19 -1.02
N VAL A 39 -15.81 -3.98 -1.57
CA VAL A 39 -16.59 -3.59 -2.77
C VAL A 39 -15.73 -3.33 -4.00
N ILE A 40 -14.51 -2.81 -3.82
CA ILE A 40 -13.60 -2.43 -4.90
C ILE A 40 -12.16 -2.59 -4.39
N MET A 41 -11.29 -3.20 -5.20
CA MET A 41 -9.85 -3.21 -4.99
C MET A 41 -9.17 -2.11 -5.81
N LEU A 42 -8.26 -1.35 -5.20
CA LEU A 42 -7.43 -0.35 -5.90
C LEU A 42 -6.06 -0.95 -6.30
N THR A 43 -6.04 -2.25 -6.60
CA THR A 43 -4.87 -2.98 -7.10
C THR A 43 -4.92 -3.09 -8.62
N GLU A 44 -3.77 -3.28 -9.25
CA GLU A 44 -3.66 -3.48 -10.70
C GLU A 44 -4.46 -4.72 -11.16
N GLU A 45 -4.29 -5.81 -10.42
CA GLU A 45 -4.93 -7.10 -10.67
C GLU A 45 -5.79 -7.53 -9.48
N ARG A 46 -6.68 -8.51 -9.70
CA ARG A 46 -7.49 -9.10 -8.64
C ARG A 46 -6.61 -9.76 -7.57
N VAL A 47 -7.02 -9.63 -6.32
CA VAL A 47 -6.35 -10.26 -5.19
C VAL A 47 -6.82 -11.71 -5.07
N PRO A 48 -5.94 -12.72 -5.14
CA PRO A 48 -6.33 -14.14 -5.12
C PRO A 48 -7.17 -14.54 -3.91
N GLU A 49 -6.93 -13.91 -2.76
CA GLU A 49 -7.70 -14.14 -1.53
C GLU A 49 -9.10 -13.50 -1.61
N LEU A 50 -9.31 -12.48 -2.44
CA LEU A 50 -10.59 -11.79 -2.61
C LEU A 50 -11.03 -11.85 -4.08
N PRO A 51 -11.19 -13.04 -4.68
CA PRO A 51 -11.33 -13.20 -6.12
C PRO A 51 -12.64 -12.63 -6.66
N ASP A 52 -13.68 -12.51 -5.81
CA ASP A 52 -14.99 -11.99 -6.18
C ASP A 52 -15.06 -10.45 -6.20
N VAL A 53 -14.04 -9.78 -5.65
CA VAL A 53 -14.01 -8.32 -5.54
C VAL A 53 -13.34 -7.74 -6.79
N PRO A 54 -14.04 -6.91 -7.59
CA PRO A 54 -13.45 -6.34 -8.80
C PRO A 54 -12.39 -5.29 -8.47
N THR A 55 -11.46 -5.07 -9.39
CA THR A 55 -10.58 -3.91 -9.35
C THR A 55 -11.31 -2.65 -9.83
N ALA A 56 -10.81 -1.47 -9.47
CA ALA A 56 -11.32 -0.20 -10.00
C ALA A 56 -11.24 -0.17 -11.54
N LYS A 57 -10.17 -0.72 -12.13
CA LYS A 57 -9.97 -0.77 -13.59
C LYS A 57 -11.04 -1.60 -14.30
N GLU A 58 -11.46 -2.72 -13.73
CA GLU A 58 -12.56 -3.54 -14.26
C GLU A 58 -13.91 -2.79 -14.24
N LEU A 59 -14.05 -1.79 -13.37
CA LEU A 59 -15.22 -0.91 -13.28
C LEU A 59 -15.08 0.35 -14.16
N GLY A 60 -14.04 0.44 -14.98
CA GLY A 60 -13.76 1.60 -15.84
C GLY A 60 -13.21 2.82 -15.09
N ILE A 61 -12.71 2.62 -13.87
CA ILE A 61 -12.08 3.66 -13.06
C ILE A 61 -10.57 3.43 -13.08
N ASP A 62 -9.83 4.29 -13.79
CA ASP A 62 -8.38 4.17 -13.92
C ASP A 62 -7.68 4.73 -12.68
N VAL A 63 -7.75 3.98 -11.58
CA VAL A 63 -7.13 4.31 -10.30
C VAL A 63 -6.50 3.07 -9.71
N VAL A 64 -5.20 3.18 -9.39
CA VAL A 64 -4.44 2.17 -8.67
C VAL A 64 -3.71 2.86 -7.53
N VAL A 65 -3.82 2.28 -6.34
CA VAL A 65 -3.16 2.78 -5.13
C VAL A 65 -2.24 1.69 -4.59
N PRO A 66 -0.99 1.64 -5.07
CA PRO A 66 -0.07 0.58 -4.68
C PRO A 66 0.36 0.76 -3.21
N SER A 67 0.36 -0.33 -2.43
CA SER A 67 0.86 -0.32 -1.04
C SER A 67 2.34 -0.68 -1.01
N GLN A 68 3.19 0.22 -1.49
CA GLN A 68 4.64 0.01 -1.49
C GLN A 68 5.25 0.24 -0.08
N ARG A 69 6.41 -0.35 0.16
CA ARG A 69 7.26 -0.05 1.32
C ARG A 69 8.60 0.44 0.77
N ILE A 70 8.97 1.66 1.15
CA ILE A 70 10.17 2.33 0.65
C ILE A 70 11.09 2.62 1.83
N TRP A 71 12.37 2.32 1.67
CA TRP A 71 13.42 2.71 2.59
C TRP A 71 14.05 4.01 2.11
N LEU A 72 14.16 4.99 3.01
CA LEU A 72 14.74 6.30 2.71
C LEU A 72 15.97 6.53 3.57
N ALA A 73 17.01 7.10 2.97
CA ALA A 73 18.20 7.54 3.67
C ALA A 73 18.24 9.07 3.77
N PRO A 74 18.92 9.65 4.79
CA PRO A 74 19.12 11.09 4.88
C PRO A 74 19.79 11.67 3.63
N LYS A 75 19.44 12.92 3.30
CA LYS A 75 20.10 13.65 2.22
C LYS A 75 21.60 13.78 2.51
N GLY A 76 22.44 13.40 1.55
CA GLY A 76 23.89 13.46 1.69
C GLY A 76 24.51 12.28 2.45
N ALA A 77 23.76 11.19 2.65
CA ALA A 77 24.33 9.94 3.16
C ALA A 77 25.54 9.49 2.31
N PRO A 78 26.65 9.06 2.91
CA PRO A 78 27.83 8.59 2.19
C PRO A 78 27.53 7.37 1.30
N GLU A 79 28.06 7.35 0.07
CA GLU A 79 27.76 6.30 -0.92
C GLU A 79 28.20 4.91 -0.46
N ASP A 80 29.34 4.80 0.24
CA ASP A 80 29.83 3.55 0.82
C ASP A 80 28.83 2.93 1.82
N ARG A 81 28.10 3.78 2.56
CA ARG A 81 27.06 3.34 3.50
C ARG A 81 25.76 2.97 2.79
N LEU A 82 25.43 3.69 1.72
CA LEU A 82 24.27 3.37 0.90
C LEU A 82 24.45 2.04 0.18
N GLU A 83 25.62 1.79 -0.40
CA GLU A 83 25.96 0.53 -1.05
C GLU A 83 25.89 -0.65 -0.07
N LEU A 84 26.48 -0.51 1.13
CA LEU A 84 26.38 -1.51 2.19
C LEU A 84 24.92 -1.88 2.53
N LEU A 85 24.04 -0.88 2.65
CA LEU A 85 22.62 -1.11 2.95
C LEU A 85 21.89 -1.77 1.78
N ARG A 86 22.13 -1.32 0.54
CA ARG A 86 21.53 -1.91 -0.67
C ARG A 86 21.90 -3.38 -0.79
N ASP A 87 23.17 -3.71 -0.58
CA ASP A 87 23.66 -5.09 -0.61
C ASP A 87 23.05 -5.93 0.50
N ALA A 88 22.99 -5.41 1.72
CA ALA A 88 22.35 -6.11 2.83
C ALA A 88 20.87 -6.38 2.57
N PHE A 89 20.12 -5.41 2.03
CA PHE A 89 18.71 -5.58 1.68
C PHE A 89 18.54 -6.58 0.52
N ARG A 90 19.38 -6.51 -0.52
CA ARG A 90 19.33 -7.46 -1.63
C ARG A 90 19.57 -8.89 -1.16
N GLN A 91 20.56 -9.09 -0.28
CA GLN A 91 20.84 -10.40 0.31
C GLN A 91 19.71 -10.87 1.22
N ALA A 92 19.15 -9.99 2.06
CA ALA A 92 18.03 -10.33 2.93
C ALA A 92 16.80 -10.77 2.13
N MET A 93 16.43 -10.04 1.07
CA MET A 93 15.28 -10.39 0.23
C MET A 93 15.47 -11.71 -0.53
N ALA A 94 16.73 -12.13 -0.76
CA ALA A 94 17.05 -13.42 -1.36
C ALA A 94 17.00 -14.60 -0.37
N GLN A 95 16.90 -14.35 0.94
CA GLN A 95 16.78 -15.40 1.94
C GLN A 95 15.32 -15.87 2.03
N GLU A 96 15.10 -17.18 1.89
CA GLU A 96 13.76 -17.75 1.89
C GLU A 96 13.00 -17.49 3.19
N GLU A 97 13.69 -17.49 4.34
CA GLU A 97 13.07 -17.18 5.62
C GLU A 97 12.51 -15.75 5.65
N VAL A 98 13.27 -14.77 5.17
CA VAL A 98 12.83 -13.36 5.09
C VAL A 98 11.71 -13.23 4.08
N ALA A 99 11.85 -13.86 2.91
CA ALA A 99 10.84 -13.82 1.86
C ALA A 99 9.52 -14.43 2.34
N GLN A 100 9.56 -15.52 3.10
CA GLN A 100 8.38 -16.15 3.68
C GLN A 100 7.73 -15.26 4.72
N GLN A 101 8.49 -14.68 5.66
CA GLN A 101 7.94 -13.75 6.64
C GLN A 101 7.25 -12.55 5.97
N LEU A 102 7.85 -12.00 4.92
CA LEU A 102 7.23 -10.90 4.16
C LEU A 102 5.92 -11.35 3.50
N ARG A 103 5.88 -12.55 2.91
CA ARG A 103 4.63 -13.12 2.37
C ARG A 103 3.57 -13.37 3.44
N ASP A 104 3.96 -13.79 4.64
CA ASP A 104 3.03 -13.95 5.78
C ASP A 104 2.45 -12.59 6.23
N PHE A 105 3.22 -11.51 6.07
CA PHE A 105 2.73 -10.13 6.21
C PHE A 105 2.03 -9.59 4.96
N GLY A 106 1.92 -10.40 3.90
CA GLY A 106 1.28 -10.03 2.65
C GLY A 106 2.04 -8.99 1.81
N LEU A 107 3.35 -8.95 1.97
CA LEU A 107 4.26 -8.09 1.22
C LEU A 107 4.96 -8.93 0.15
N ASN A 108 5.20 -8.31 -1.01
CA ASN A 108 6.00 -8.93 -2.07
C ASN A 108 7.50 -8.78 -1.72
N PRO A 109 8.26 -9.87 -1.54
CA PRO A 109 9.65 -9.81 -1.09
C PRO A 109 10.62 -9.48 -2.24
N THR A 110 10.47 -8.29 -2.82
CA THR A 110 11.29 -7.84 -3.95
C THR A 110 12.14 -6.65 -3.54
N PHE A 111 13.45 -6.76 -3.77
CA PHE A 111 14.32 -5.59 -3.74
C PHE A 111 14.18 -4.81 -5.05
N VAL A 112 13.93 -3.51 -4.95
CA VAL A 112 13.82 -2.61 -6.10
C VAL A 112 14.98 -1.63 -6.05
N GLU A 113 15.66 -1.48 -7.18
CA GLU A 113 16.85 -0.61 -7.26
C GLU A 113 16.48 0.88 -7.05
N PRO A 114 17.38 1.69 -6.47
CA PRO A 114 17.09 3.06 -6.07
C PRO A 114 16.56 3.96 -7.19
N ASP A 115 17.09 3.81 -8.41
CA ASP A 115 16.67 4.64 -9.55
C ASP A 115 15.22 4.36 -9.96
N VAL A 116 14.80 3.10 -9.85
CA VAL A 116 13.41 2.70 -10.11
C VAL A 116 12.48 3.26 -9.03
N VAL A 117 12.86 3.12 -7.75
CA VAL A 117 12.10 3.69 -6.63
C VAL A 117 11.98 5.21 -6.77
N LYS A 118 13.06 5.89 -7.17
CA LYS A 118 13.07 7.34 -7.38
C LYS A 118 12.11 7.74 -8.49
N ALA A 119 12.15 7.07 -9.64
CA ALA A 119 11.24 7.34 -10.75
C ALA A 119 9.77 7.15 -10.34
N GLN A 120 9.45 6.04 -9.66
CA GLN A 120 8.10 5.78 -9.14
C GLN A 120 7.63 6.85 -8.15
N LEU A 121 8.53 7.33 -7.27
CA LEU A 121 8.20 8.39 -6.32
C LEU A 121 7.96 9.73 -7.03
N GLU A 122 8.77 10.07 -8.03
CA GLU A 122 8.61 11.29 -8.82
C GLU A 122 7.30 11.29 -9.63
N GLU A 123 6.95 10.15 -10.25
CA GLU A 123 5.68 9.95 -10.93
C GLU A 123 4.49 10.08 -9.97
N ALA A 124 4.51 9.35 -8.85
CA ALA A 124 3.47 9.43 -7.83
C ALA A 124 3.30 10.86 -7.29
N LEU A 125 4.39 11.60 -7.09
CA LEU A 125 4.33 13.01 -6.68
C LEU A 125 3.73 13.90 -7.78
N ALA A 126 4.08 13.69 -9.05
CA ALA A 126 3.54 14.47 -10.16
C ALA A 126 2.02 14.30 -10.29
N GLU A 127 1.52 13.09 -10.08
CA GLU A 127 0.08 12.78 -10.12
C GLU A 127 -0.67 13.29 -8.88
N THR A 128 -0.08 13.13 -7.69
CA THR A 128 -0.80 13.39 -6.43
C THR A 128 -0.73 14.85 -5.97
N LEU A 129 0.39 15.55 -6.19
CA LEU A 129 0.56 16.93 -5.73
C LEU A 129 -0.53 17.90 -6.26
N PRO A 130 -0.92 17.85 -7.55
CA PRO A 130 -2.00 18.69 -8.08
C PRO A 130 -3.36 18.46 -7.41
N LEU A 131 -3.58 17.27 -6.83
CA LEU A 131 -4.84 16.91 -6.17
C LEU A 131 -4.92 17.42 -4.73
N VAL A 132 -3.78 17.73 -4.09
CA VAL A 132 -3.72 18.14 -2.68
C VAL A 132 -4.61 19.35 -2.35
N PRO A 133 -4.65 20.43 -3.16
CA PRO A 133 -5.53 21.57 -2.87
C PRO A 133 -7.02 21.19 -2.89
N ALA A 134 -7.45 20.40 -3.88
CA ALA A 134 -8.82 19.93 -4.00
C ALA A 134 -9.20 18.99 -2.84
N ALA A 135 -8.30 18.07 -2.49
CA ALA A 135 -8.49 17.17 -1.36
C ALA A 135 -8.63 17.92 -0.02
N ARG A 136 -7.88 19.01 0.18
CA ARG A 136 -8.01 19.85 1.39
C ARG A 136 -9.35 20.55 1.49
N GLN A 137 -9.92 21.00 0.37
CA GLN A 137 -11.24 21.63 0.34
C GLN A 137 -12.36 20.63 0.63
N ALA A 138 -12.23 19.40 0.16
CA ALA A 138 -13.22 18.34 0.39
C ALA A 138 -13.28 17.81 1.84
N VAL A 139 -12.31 18.18 2.68
CA VAL A 139 -12.20 17.76 4.10
C VAL A 139 -12.68 18.86 5.06
N GLN A 140 -12.91 20.08 4.58
CA GLN A 140 -13.55 21.17 5.34
C GLN A 140 -15.08 21.05 5.30
#